data_AF-A0A2E4LM88-F1
#
_entry.id   AF-A0A2E4LM88-F1
#
_cell.length_a   1.000
_cell.length_b   1.000
_cell.length_c   1.000
_cell.angle_alpha   90.00
_cell.angle_beta   90.00
_cell.angle_gamma   90.00
#
_symmetry.space_group_name_H-M   'P 1'
#
loop_
_entity.id
_entity.type
_entity.pdbx_description
1 polymer ?
#
loop_
_entity_poly.entity_id
_entity_poly.type
_entity_poly.pdbx_seq_one_letter_code
_entity_poly.pdbx_strand_id
1 'polypeptide(L)'
;MEFSVVILSKYISTYKNIDWTDWKDRNRKKMKSEGDNWSQAVLSGEDIWDCLDRNKIDRLHLVQWKPVDDALHRVSLPDHPHARTKTN
;
A
#
# COMPACT_ATOMS: atom_id res chain seq x y z
N MET A 1 -4.78 11.15 -7.85
CA MET A 1 -5.07 11.01 -6.40
C MET A 1 -3.78 10.64 -5.67
N GLU A 2 -3.72 10.91 -4.38
CA GLU A 2 -2.61 10.48 -3.53
C GLU A 2 -3.08 9.34 -2.62
N PHE A 3 -2.25 8.32 -2.49
CA PHE A 3 -2.53 7.13 -1.69
C PHE A 3 -1.38 6.90 -0.70
N SER A 4 -1.74 6.86 0.58
CA SER A 4 -0.88 6.39 1.65
C SER A 4 -0.86 4.87 1.62
N VAL A 5 0.32 4.30 1.44
CA VAL A 5 0.57 2.86 1.27
C VAL A 5 1.51 2.41 2.38
N VAL A 6 1.14 1.35 3.09
CA VAL A 6 1.90 0.78 4.20
C VAL A 6 2.38 -0.62 3.82
N ILE A 7 3.68 -0.85 3.95
CA ILE A 7 4.30 -2.16 3.71
C ILE A 7 5.17 -2.58 4.90
N LEU A 8 5.59 -3.84 4.93
CA LEU A 8 6.61 -4.29 5.87
C LEU A 8 7.96 -3.62 5.55
N SER A 9 8.63 -3.06 6.56
CA SER A 9 9.92 -2.39 6.38
C SER A 9 10.99 -3.31 5.78
N LYS A 10 10.85 -4.64 5.92
CA LYS A 10 11.76 -5.61 5.30
C LYS A 10 11.82 -5.51 3.77
N TYR A 11 10.77 -4.97 3.13
CA TYR A 11 10.67 -4.85 1.68
C TYR A 11 11.02 -3.44 1.14
N ILE A 12 11.24 -2.43 2.00
CA ILE A 12 11.60 -1.07 1.53
C ILE A 12 12.91 -1.08 0.73
N SER A 13 13.82 -1.98 1.08
CA SER A 13 15.08 -2.21 0.38
C SER A 13 14.89 -2.68 -1.05
N THR A 14 13.75 -3.27 -1.37
CA THR A 14 13.34 -3.66 -2.73
C THR A 14 12.80 -2.46 -3.51
N TYR A 15 12.20 -1.49 -2.83
CA TYR A 15 11.54 -0.33 -3.41
C TYR A 15 12.27 0.98 -3.07
N LYS A 16 13.58 1.04 -3.37
CA LYS A 16 14.44 2.20 -3.04
C LYS A 16 14.09 3.50 -3.78
N ASN A 17 13.26 3.41 -4.83
CA ASN A 17 12.83 4.57 -5.60
C ASN A 17 11.64 5.31 -4.95
N ILE A 18 11.26 4.90 -3.75
CA ILE A 18 10.11 5.42 -3.03
C ILE A 18 10.59 5.89 -1.67
N ASP A 19 10.15 7.09 -1.29
CA ASP A 19 10.42 7.66 0.02
C ASP A 19 9.51 6.99 1.06
N TRP A 20 10.05 5.95 1.67
CA TRP A 20 9.43 5.24 2.78
C TRP A 20 9.73 5.95 4.10
N THR A 21 8.67 6.27 4.83
CA THR A 21 8.71 6.85 6.18
C THR A 21 8.30 5.81 7.23
N ASP A 22 8.79 5.97 8.45
CA ASP A 22 8.45 5.09 9.58
C ASP A 22 6.95 5.16 9.88
N TRP A 23 6.23 4.04 9.75
CA TRP A 23 4.79 4.02 10.00
C TRP A 23 4.52 3.81 11.49
N LYS A 24 4.24 4.92 12.19
CA LYS A 24 4.05 4.98 13.64
C LYS A 24 2.60 5.07 14.10
N ASP A 25 1.65 4.67 13.26
CA ASP A 25 0.24 4.87 13.57
C ASP A 25 -0.23 4.00 14.74
N ARG A 26 -1.21 4.50 15.49
CA ARG A 26 -1.79 3.88 16.71
C ARG A 26 -2.28 2.45 16.50
N ASN A 27 -2.44 2.03 15.24
CA ASN A 27 -2.79 0.68 14.84
C ASN A 27 -1.68 -0.36 15.11
N ARG A 28 -0.46 0.07 15.47
CA ARG A 28 0.62 -0.74 16.05
C ARG A 28 0.14 -1.66 17.18
N LYS A 29 -0.87 -1.23 17.95
CA LYS A 29 -1.48 -2.05 19.02
C LYS A 29 -2.36 -3.20 18.52
N LYS A 30 -2.93 -3.13 17.32
CA LYS A 30 -3.88 -4.14 16.80
C LYS A 30 -3.18 -5.24 16.01
N MET A 31 -2.08 -4.93 15.33
CA MET A 31 -1.37 -5.87 14.46
C MET A 31 -0.15 -6.45 15.21
N LYS A 32 -0.41 -7.24 16.26
CA LYS A 32 0.62 -7.81 17.18
C LYS A 32 1.48 -8.95 16.60
N SER A 33 1.26 -9.38 15.36
CA SER A 33 1.74 -10.70 14.91
C SER A 33 3.02 -10.73 14.07
N GLU A 34 3.50 -9.61 13.51
CA GLU A 34 4.75 -9.64 12.73
C GLU A 34 5.59 -8.39 13.00
N GLY A 35 6.28 -8.38 14.14
CA GLY A 35 7.47 -7.57 14.40
C GLY A 35 7.43 -6.12 13.87
N ASP A 36 6.45 -5.32 14.31
CA ASP A 36 6.51 -3.88 14.63
C ASP A 36 7.26 -2.86 13.73
N ASN A 37 7.74 -3.26 12.54
CA ASN A 37 8.54 -2.46 11.61
C ASN A 37 7.82 -2.37 10.27
N TRP A 38 7.00 -1.35 10.15
CA TRP A 38 6.27 -1.02 8.94
C TRP A 38 6.68 0.34 8.43
N SER A 39 6.59 0.52 7.13
CA SER A 39 6.92 1.76 6.49
C SER A 39 5.77 2.21 5.61
N GLN A 40 5.52 3.51 5.64
CA GLN A 40 4.49 4.17 4.86
C GLN A 40 5.13 5.04 3.78
N ALA A 41 4.60 5.00 2.57
CA ALA A 41 4.89 5.98 1.53
C ALA A 41 3.60 6.64 1.05
N VAL A 42 3.71 7.85 0.53
CA VAL A 42 2.62 8.51 -0.19
C VAL A 42 2.94 8.43 -1.68
N LEU A 43 2.06 7.77 -2.43
CA LEU A 43 2.20 7.56 -3.86
C LEU A 43 1.08 8.27 -4.59
N SER A 44 1.43 8.99 -5.65
CA SER A 44 0.47 9.65 -6.53
C SER A 44 0.19 8.78 -7.75
N GLY A 45 -1.08 8.60 -8.07
CA GLY A 45 -1.51 7.82 -9.23
C GLY A 45 -2.99 8.04 -9.52
N GLU A 46 -3.45 7.46 -10.62
CA GLU A 46 -4.87 7.52 -10.99
C GLU A 46 -5.71 6.72 -10.00
N ASP A 47 -5.23 5.51 -9.67
CA ASP A 47 -5.80 4.58 -8.69
C ASP A 47 -4.72 3.90 -7.85
N ILE A 48 -5.10 3.25 -6.75
CA ILE A 48 -4.16 2.46 -5.94
C ILE A 48 -3.44 1.37 -6.77
N TRP A 49 -4.10 0.81 -7.78
CA TRP A 49 -3.50 -0.19 -8.67
C TRP A 49 -2.41 0.41 -9.55
N ASP A 50 -2.67 1.58 -10.14
CA ASP A 50 -1.70 2.32 -10.95
C ASP A 50 -0.50 2.72 -10.08
N CYS A 51 -0.74 3.17 -8.84
CA CYS A 51 0.34 3.42 -7.88
C CYS A 51 1.21 2.18 -7.64
N LEU A 52 0.61 1.02 -7.38
CA LEU A 52 1.35 -0.21 -7.10
C LEU A 52 2.12 -0.68 -8.34
N ASP A 53 1.50 -0.69 -9.52
CA ASP A 53 2.09 -1.18 -10.77
C ASP A 53 3.27 -0.29 -11.22
N ARG A 54 3.07 1.03 -11.24
CA ARG A 54 4.13 2.01 -11.58
C ARG A 54 5.36 1.87 -10.69
N ASN A 55 5.13 1.61 -9.41
CA ASN A 55 6.18 1.46 -8.42
C ASN A 55 6.64 0.01 -8.26
N LYS A 56 6.07 -0.93 -9.03
CA LYS A 56 6.30 -2.38 -8.99
C LYS A 56 6.16 -2.97 -7.58
N ILE A 57 5.30 -2.38 -6.76
CA ILE A 57 5.05 -2.87 -5.39
C ILE A 57 4.22 -4.13 -5.48
N ASP A 58 4.68 -5.18 -4.81
CA ASP A 58 3.93 -6.42 -4.73
C ASP A 58 2.74 -6.25 -3.78
N ARG A 59 1.58 -6.68 -4.24
CA ARG A 59 0.31 -6.61 -3.50
C ARG A 59 0.37 -7.45 -2.22
N LEU A 60 1.19 -8.50 -2.21
CA LEU A 60 1.41 -9.34 -1.03
C LEU A 60 2.24 -8.65 0.05
N HIS A 61 3.00 -7.62 -0.31
CA HIS A 61 3.79 -6.83 0.64
C HIS A 61 2.99 -5.65 1.21
N LEU A 62 1.83 -5.35 0.61
CA LEU A 62 0.92 -4.31 1.06
C LEU A 62 0.17 -4.75 2.30
N VAL A 63 0.40 -4.06 3.41
CA VAL A 63 -0.27 -4.31 4.69
C VAL A 63 -1.55 -3.47 4.79
N GLN A 64 -1.51 -2.23 4.32
CA GLN A 64 -2.64 -1.31 4.35
C GLN A 64 -2.47 -0.23 3.29
N TRP A 65 -3.57 0.34 2.83
CA TRP A 65 -3.55 1.55 2.02
C TRP A 65 -4.73 2.46 2.36
N LYS A 66 -4.63 3.75 2.08
CA LYS A 66 -5.75 4.68 2.12
C LYS A 66 -5.50 5.84 1.17
N PRO A 67 -6.52 6.39 0.52
CA PRO A 67 -6.39 7.69 -0.13
C PRO A 67 -6.01 8.73 0.92
N VAL A 68 -5.12 9.67 0.60
CA VAL A 68 -4.75 10.77 1.51
C VAL A 68 -5.96 11.66 1.80
N ASP A 69 -6.83 11.81 0.80
CA ASP A 69 -8.06 12.60 0.86
C ASP A 69 -9.20 11.92 1.65
N ASP A 70 -9.10 10.59 1.85
CA ASP A 70 -10.17 9.80 2.46
C ASP A 70 -9.80 9.43 3.91
N ALA A 71 -10.66 9.83 4.85
CA ALA A 71 -10.46 9.58 6.28
C ALA A 71 -10.58 8.09 6.66
N LEU A 72 -11.06 7.24 5.75
CA LEU A 72 -11.34 5.83 6.04
C LEU A 72 -10.12 4.93 5.73
N HIS A 73 -9.64 4.23 6.76
CA HIS A 73 -8.57 3.23 6.60
C HIS A 73 -9.11 2.00 5.84
N ARG A 74 -8.70 1.80 4.58
CA ARG A 74 -9.07 0.63 3.78
C ARG A 74 -7.99 -0.45 3.89
N VAL A 75 -8.27 -1.45 4.69
CA VAL A 75 -7.32 -2.56 4.94
C VAL A 75 -7.32 -3.61 3.83
N SER A 76 -8.35 -3.60 2.97
CA SER A 76 -8.51 -4.54 1.87
C SER A 76 -8.37 -3.79 0.56
N LEU A 77 -7.54 -4.30 -0.35
CA LEU A 77 -7.62 -3.89 -1.75
C LEU A 77 -9.05 -4.18 -2.24
N PRO A 78 -9.69 -3.29 -3.02
CA PRO A 78 -10.91 -3.66 -3.71
C PRO A 78 -10.63 -4.91 -4.54
N ASP A 79 -11.65 -5.72 -4.85
CA ASP A 79 -11.48 -6.78 -5.85
C ASP A 79 -10.95 -6.09 -7.11
N HIS A 80 -9.70 -6.40 -7.49
CA HIS A 80 -9.12 -5.81 -8.69
C HIS A 80 -10.10 -6.17 -9.81
N PRO A 81 -10.65 -5.21 -10.57
CA PRO A 81 -11.18 -5.57 -11.86
C PRO A 81 -9.96 -5.99 -12.67
N HIS A 82 -9.50 -7.23 -12.48
CA HIS A 82 -8.76 -7.96 -13.47
C HIS A 82 -9.54 -7.70 -14.73
N ALA A 83 -8.94 -6.95 -15.65
CA ALA A 83 -9.57 -6.59 -16.91
C ALA A 83 -10.29 -7.83 -17.38
N ARG A 84 -11.63 -7.76 -17.34
CA ARG A 84 -12.49 -8.78 -17.88
C ARG A 84 -12.12 -8.76 -19.35
N THR A 85 -11.19 -9.64 -19.74
CA THR A 85 -10.92 -9.98 -21.11
C THR A 85 -12.22 -10.58 -21.60
N LYS A 86 -13.11 -9.70 -22.06
CA LYS A 86 -14.13 -10.03 -23.05
C LYS A 86 -13.32 -10.39 -24.29
N THR A 87 -12.98 -11.65 -24.43
CA THR A 87 -12.51 -12.18 -25.70
C THR A 87 -13.60 -13.12 -26.19
N ASN A 88 -14.47 -12.50 -26.99
CA ASN A 88 -15.22 -13.00 -28.12
C ASN A 88 -15.81 -14.42 -28.06
#